data_AF-A0A6J2TB10-F1
#
_entry.id   AF-A0A6J2TB10-F1
#
_cell.length_a   1.000
_cell.length_b   1.000
_cell.length_c   1.000
_cell.angle_alpha   90.00
_cell.angle_beta   90.00
_cell.angle_gamma   90.00
#
_symmetry.space_group_name_H-M   'P 1'
#
loop_
_entity.id
_entity.type
_entity.pdbx_description
1 polymer ?
#
loop_
_entity_poly.entity_id
_entity_poly.type
_entity_poly.pdbx_seq_one_letter_code
_entity_poly.pdbx_strand_id
1 'polypeptide(L)'
;MAKLAVFVLFKNVIHFGDRPFLSPKLVRDQCKNFIRSFQYVLGVVHPHRSNFSVELNRTLISDRHFNDIKNLEKYATKHINWYSRGQKDQVHPYFNYLLLDPRITNELRQRCVRMHMLDVWYTFLRAIFYIGKGKAARPYVHLRQALQLFQKERPNLTLDYAGRVRLARDPKLALILDIWRQQRGVLLLRGFRNIGSDDAHTREAAMIDALGMNHLTNRRQGAYFGVVRREFTIVQRKLLGIILLYKLFKLFMNKKRERELHPEHFIKSRSKYQHAHMSLPLANA
;
A
#
# COMPACT_ATOMS: atom_id res chain seq x y z
N MET A 1 -20.80 -14.17 -34.03
CA MET A 1 -20.79 -14.93 -32.76
C MET A 1 -20.48 -14.07 -31.53
N ALA A 2 -19.36 -13.32 -31.47
CA ALA A 2 -19.00 -12.52 -30.27
C ALA A 2 -19.97 -11.37 -29.90
N LYS A 3 -20.58 -10.70 -30.89
CA LYS A 3 -21.60 -9.65 -30.64
C LYS A 3 -22.91 -10.21 -30.05
N LEU A 4 -23.23 -11.47 -30.33
CA LEU A 4 -24.47 -12.11 -29.87
C LEU A 4 -24.35 -12.60 -28.42
N ALA A 5 -23.16 -13.08 -28.00
CA ALA A 5 -22.90 -13.47 -26.62
C ALA A 5 -22.95 -12.29 -25.64
N VAL A 6 -22.45 -11.11 -26.04
CA VAL A 6 -22.53 -9.88 -25.23
C VAL A 6 -23.98 -9.41 -25.08
N PHE A 7 -24.81 -9.55 -26.11
CA PHE A 7 -26.21 -9.11 -26.09
C PHE A 7 -27.12 -10.04 -25.28
N VAL A 8 -26.90 -11.37 -25.33
CA VAL A 8 -27.65 -12.35 -24.54
C VAL A 8 -27.34 -12.23 -23.04
N LEU A 9 -26.11 -11.86 -22.66
CA LEU A 9 -25.73 -11.67 -21.25
C LEU A 9 -26.23 -10.35 -20.65
N PHE A 10 -26.40 -9.29 -21.45
CA PHE A 10 -27.02 -8.05 -20.96
C PHE A 10 -28.46 -8.25 -20.48
N LYS A 11 -29.21 -9.21 -21.03
CA LYS A 11 -30.54 -9.59 -20.53
C LYS A 11 -30.50 -10.36 -19.22
N ASN A 12 -29.48 -11.22 -19.00
CA ASN A 12 -29.39 -12.06 -17.81
C ASN A 12 -28.81 -11.36 -16.58
N VAL A 13 -28.14 -10.21 -16.73
CA VAL A 13 -27.69 -9.39 -15.59
C VAL A 13 -28.82 -8.51 -15.02
N ILE A 14 -29.91 -8.31 -15.77
CA ILE A 14 -31.01 -7.40 -15.40
C ILE A 14 -32.19 -8.13 -14.73
N HIS A 15 -32.23 -9.47 -14.75
CA HIS A 15 -33.24 -10.25 -14.01
C HIS A 15 -32.64 -10.93 -12.76
N PHE A 16 -32.41 -10.14 -11.71
CA PHE A 16 -32.51 -10.63 -10.35
C PHE A 16 -33.51 -9.73 -9.63
N GLY A 17 -34.62 -10.33 -9.19
CA GLY A 17 -35.79 -9.64 -8.66
C GLY A 17 -35.47 -8.63 -7.56
N ASP A 18 -36.20 -7.52 -7.62
CA ASP A 18 -36.59 -6.63 -6.53
C ASP A 18 -35.62 -6.52 -5.35
N ARG A 19 -34.44 -5.92 -5.58
CA ARG A 19 -33.59 -5.31 -4.54
C ARG A 19 -32.87 -4.07 -5.08
N PRO A 20 -32.55 -3.08 -4.22
CA PRO A 20 -32.43 -1.68 -4.64
C PRO A 20 -31.20 -1.42 -5.49
N PHE A 21 -31.37 -0.47 -6.42
CA PHE A 21 -30.41 0.06 -7.37
C PHE A 21 -28.93 -0.06 -6.93
N LEU A 22 -28.22 -1.03 -7.51
CA LEU A 22 -26.76 -1.05 -7.50
C LEU A 22 -26.25 0.24 -8.14
N SER A 23 -25.31 0.94 -7.49
CA SER A 23 -24.76 2.18 -8.05
C SER A 23 -24.19 1.94 -9.47
N PRO A 24 -24.36 2.88 -10.42
CA PRO A 24 -23.88 2.73 -11.80
C PRO A 24 -22.37 2.40 -11.91
N LYS A 25 -21.58 2.83 -10.92
CA LYS A 25 -20.15 2.53 -10.80
C LYS A 25 -19.90 1.05 -10.49
N LEU A 26 -20.65 0.48 -9.54
CA LEU A 26 -20.54 -0.93 -9.16
C LEU A 26 -20.93 -1.87 -10.30
N VAL A 27 -21.99 -1.55 -11.06
CA VAL A 27 -22.41 -2.31 -12.24
C VAL A 27 -21.34 -2.24 -13.34
N ARG A 28 -20.79 -1.04 -13.60
CA ARG A 28 -19.72 -0.84 -14.58
C ARG A 28 -18.45 -1.64 -14.22
N ASP A 29 -18.08 -1.65 -12.95
CA ASP A 29 -16.89 -2.37 -12.47
C ASP A 29 -17.10 -3.89 -12.53
N GLN A 30 -18.31 -4.39 -12.23
CA GLN A 30 -18.65 -5.80 -12.40
C GLN A 30 -18.59 -6.23 -13.88
N CYS A 31 -19.14 -5.42 -14.80
CA CYS A 31 -19.07 -5.71 -16.23
C CYS A 31 -17.62 -5.72 -16.74
N LYS A 32 -16.78 -4.78 -16.32
CA LYS A 32 -15.35 -4.76 -16.68
C LYS A 32 -14.59 -5.97 -16.16
N ASN A 33 -14.85 -6.39 -14.92
CA ASN A 33 -14.22 -7.58 -14.33
C ASN A 33 -14.69 -8.85 -15.04
N PHE A 34 -15.97 -8.94 -15.41
CA PHE A 34 -16.51 -10.08 -16.15
C PHE A 34 -15.90 -10.19 -17.56
N ILE A 35 -15.87 -9.08 -18.31
CA ILE A 35 -15.23 -9.03 -19.63
C ILE A 35 -13.74 -9.39 -19.53
N ARG A 36 -13.03 -8.89 -18.51
CA ARG A 36 -11.62 -9.23 -18.28
C ARG A 36 -11.43 -10.69 -17.91
N SER A 37 -12.25 -11.25 -17.02
CA SER A 37 -12.22 -12.67 -16.67
C SER A 37 -12.41 -13.53 -17.92
N PHE A 38 -13.31 -13.11 -18.81
CA PHE A 38 -13.55 -13.79 -20.08
C PHE A 38 -12.37 -13.63 -21.07
N GLN A 39 -11.75 -12.45 -21.13
CA GLN A 39 -10.53 -12.22 -21.91
C GLN A 39 -9.34 -13.07 -21.41
N TYR A 40 -9.22 -13.27 -20.09
CA TYR A 40 -8.23 -14.18 -19.51
C TYR A 40 -8.49 -15.63 -19.94
N VAL A 41 -9.74 -16.11 -19.85
CA VAL A 41 -10.14 -17.45 -20.30
C VAL A 41 -9.85 -17.65 -21.79
N LEU A 42 -9.99 -16.60 -22.61
CA LEU A 42 -9.75 -16.64 -24.04
C LEU A 42 -8.30 -16.32 -24.46
N GLY A 43 -7.40 -16.05 -23.51
CA GLY A 43 -6.00 -15.70 -23.82
C GLY A 43 -5.79 -14.33 -24.50
N VAL A 44 -6.82 -13.47 -24.54
CA VAL A 44 -6.78 -12.14 -25.18
C VAL A 44 -6.39 -11.08 -24.14
N VAL A 45 -5.19 -11.20 -23.58
CA VAL A 45 -4.74 -10.34 -22.47
C VAL A 45 -4.13 -9.04 -22.98
N HIS A 46 -4.64 -7.91 -22.47
CA HIS A 46 -3.98 -6.61 -22.62
C HIS A 46 -3.06 -6.37 -21.42
N PRO A 47 -1.74 -6.14 -21.61
CA PRO A 47 -0.82 -5.92 -20.50
C PRO A 47 -1.22 -4.71 -19.66
N HIS A 48 -1.06 -4.81 -18.34
CA HIS A 48 -1.17 -3.63 -17.47
C HIS A 48 -0.02 -2.67 -17.78
N ARG A 49 -0.32 -1.50 -18.38
CA ARG A 49 0.65 -0.42 -18.50
C ARG A 49 0.90 0.15 -17.09
N SER A 50 2.15 0.10 -16.64
CA SER A 50 2.57 0.63 -15.34
C SER A 50 4.00 1.16 -15.43
N ASN A 51 4.39 2.02 -14.49
CA ASN A 51 5.76 2.51 -14.35
C ASN A 51 6.61 1.64 -13.40
N PHE A 52 6.16 0.40 -13.15
CA PHE A 52 6.90 -0.57 -12.35
C PHE A 52 8.17 -1.02 -13.07
N SER A 53 9.07 -1.66 -12.33
CA SER A 53 10.23 -2.30 -12.95
C SER A 53 9.78 -3.35 -13.97
N VAL A 54 10.62 -3.60 -14.99
CA VAL A 54 10.36 -4.64 -16.01
C VAL A 54 10.16 -6.00 -15.33
N GLU A 55 10.94 -6.27 -14.29
CA GLU A 55 10.87 -7.47 -13.47
C GLU A 55 9.52 -7.62 -12.77
N LEU A 56 8.98 -6.53 -12.19
CA LEU A 56 7.67 -6.56 -11.54
C LEU A 56 6.53 -6.65 -12.57
N ASN A 57 6.64 -5.94 -13.70
CA ASN A 57 5.68 -6.02 -14.79
C ASN A 57 5.52 -7.45 -15.35
N ARG A 58 6.59 -8.25 -15.39
CA ARG A 58 6.51 -9.67 -15.80
C ARG A 58 5.52 -10.47 -14.95
N THR A 59 5.42 -10.17 -13.65
CA THR A 59 4.48 -10.85 -12.74
C THR A 59 3.00 -10.55 -13.02
N LEU A 60 2.72 -9.56 -13.87
CA LEU A 60 1.37 -9.12 -14.24
C LEU A 60 0.90 -9.67 -15.58
N ILE A 61 1.75 -10.45 -16.28
CA ILE A 61 1.48 -10.92 -17.64
C ILE A 61 0.65 -12.22 -17.64
N SER A 62 0.94 -13.15 -16.72
CA SER A 62 0.30 -14.46 -16.70
C SER A 62 0.30 -15.08 -15.31
N ASP A 63 -0.62 -16.02 -15.06
CA ASP A 63 -0.68 -16.76 -13.80
C ASP A 63 0.59 -17.55 -13.52
N ARG A 64 1.26 -18.05 -14.57
CA ARG A 64 2.58 -18.70 -14.42
C ARG A 64 3.57 -17.75 -13.76
N HIS A 65 3.75 -16.55 -14.32
CA HIS A 65 4.70 -15.58 -13.77
C HIS A 65 4.32 -15.09 -12.36
N PHE A 66 3.03 -14.96 -12.07
CA PHE A 66 2.56 -14.66 -10.72
C PHE A 66 2.88 -15.78 -9.74
N ASN A 67 2.60 -17.03 -10.12
CA ASN A 67 2.90 -18.20 -9.31
C ASN A 67 4.41 -18.38 -9.09
N ASP A 68 5.24 -18.00 -10.05
CA ASP A 68 6.69 -18.04 -9.97
C ASP A 68 7.29 -17.03 -8.99
N ILE A 69 6.52 -16.03 -8.52
CA ILE A 69 6.99 -15.11 -7.47
C ILE A 69 7.48 -15.88 -6.25
N LYS A 70 6.84 -17.02 -5.90
CA LYS A 70 7.27 -17.86 -4.77
C LYS A 70 8.71 -18.36 -4.92
N ASN A 71 9.21 -18.54 -6.14
CA ASN A 71 10.56 -19.01 -6.42
C ASN A 71 11.63 -17.92 -6.13
N LEU A 72 11.19 -16.67 -5.96
CA LEU A 72 12.05 -15.54 -5.57
C LEU A 72 12.37 -15.54 -4.07
N GLU A 73 11.77 -16.44 -3.28
CA GLU A 73 12.04 -16.60 -1.84
C GLU A 73 13.52 -16.76 -1.53
N LYS A 74 14.29 -17.38 -2.45
CA LYS A 74 15.75 -17.52 -2.36
C LYS A 74 16.47 -16.19 -2.10
N TYR A 75 16.00 -15.07 -2.66
CA TYR A 75 16.59 -13.75 -2.44
C TYR A 75 16.31 -13.23 -1.03
N ALA A 76 15.07 -13.44 -0.54
CA ALA A 76 14.70 -13.08 0.83
C ALA A 76 15.47 -13.92 1.85
N THR A 77 15.60 -15.23 1.61
CA THR A 77 16.36 -16.15 2.46
C THR A 77 17.83 -15.78 2.51
N LYS A 78 18.47 -15.49 1.37
CA LYS A 78 19.88 -15.06 1.36
C LYS A 78 20.09 -13.77 2.17
N HIS A 79 19.20 -12.80 2.03
CA HIS A 79 19.23 -11.56 2.81
C HIS A 79 19.05 -11.80 4.32
N ILE A 80 18.01 -12.55 4.70
CA ILE A 80 17.69 -12.86 6.11
C ILE A 80 18.82 -13.66 6.76
N ASN A 81 19.31 -14.71 6.12
CA ASN A 81 20.37 -15.56 6.66
C ASN A 81 21.65 -14.77 6.91
N TRP A 82 22.01 -13.84 6.02
CA TRP A 82 23.15 -12.96 6.25
C TRP A 82 22.91 -12.04 7.46
N TYR A 83 21.71 -11.44 7.55
CA TYR A 83 21.39 -10.51 8.62
C TYR A 83 21.37 -11.19 10.01
N SER A 84 20.83 -12.41 10.09
CA SER A 84 20.68 -13.15 11.35
C SER A 84 21.99 -13.71 11.92
N ARG A 85 23.07 -13.80 11.12
CA ARG A 85 24.36 -14.39 11.54
C ARG A 85 25.12 -13.59 12.62
N GLY A 86 24.72 -12.35 12.92
CA GLY A 86 25.41 -11.50 13.91
C GLY A 86 24.51 -10.73 14.87
N GLN A 87 23.24 -11.15 15.05
CA GLN A 87 22.19 -10.33 15.68
C GLN A 87 21.32 -11.10 16.70
N LYS A 88 21.78 -12.25 17.23
CA LYS A 88 20.90 -13.17 17.98
C LYS A 88 20.30 -12.60 19.29
N ASP A 89 20.91 -11.57 19.88
CA ASP A 89 20.52 -11.06 21.20
C ASP A 89 20.10 -9.58 21.23
N GLN A 90 19.92 -8.93 20.07
CA GLN A 90 19.54 -7.52 20.00
C GLN A 90 18.03 -7.32 19.82
N VAL A 91 17.45 -6.48 20.67
CA VAL A 91 16.08 -5.99 20.46
C VAL A 91 16.06 -5.04 19.27
N HIS A 92 15.23 -5.38 18.30
CA HIS A 92 15.15 -4.69 17.03
C HIS A 92 13.83 -3.94 16.88
N PRO A 93 13.78 -2.62 17.11
CA PRO A 93 12.52 -1.89 17.18
C PRO A 93 11.99 -1.43 15.82
N TYR A 94 12.59 -1.87 14.70
CA TYR A 94 12.23 -1.40 13.37
C TYR A 94 11.28 -2.35 12.64
N PHE A 95 10.59 -1.79 11.66
CA PHE A 95 9.71 -2.48 10.75
C PHE A 95 9.57 -1.72 9.43
N ASN A 96 8.99 -2.37 8.41
CA ASN A 96 8.56 -1.68 7.20
C ASN A 96 7.05 -1.45 7.22
N TYR A 97 6.61 -0.38 6.55
CA TYR A 97 5.20 -0.11 6.37
C TYR A 97 4.89 0.47 5.00
N LEU A 98 3.66 0.25 4.56
CA LEU A 98 3.08 0.80 3.35
C LEU A 98 1.95 1.75 3.74
N LEU A 99 1.82 2.84 3.00
CA LEU A 99 0.57 3.61 2.92
C LEU A 99 -0.11 3.29 1.58
N LEU A 100 -1.39 2.94 1.65
CA LEU A 100 -2.19 2.60 0.48
C LEU A 100 -3.39 3.54 0.35
N ASP A 101 -3.75 3.86 -0.89
CA ASP A 101 -4.91 4.65 -1.26
C ASP A 101 -6.15 3.75 -1.35
N PRO A 102 -7.13 3.87 -0.43
CA PRO A 102 -8.29 3.01 -0.44
C PRO A 102 -9.30 3.33 -1.54
N ARG A 103 -9.14 4.44 -2.27
CA ARG A 103 -9.91 4.72 -3.48
C ARG A 103 -9.48 3.79 -4.62
N ILE A 104 -8.24 3.28 -4.57
CA ILE A 104 -7.70 2.29 -5.51
C ILE A 104 -7.97 0.87 -5.03
N THR A 105 -7.71 0.55 -3.76
CA THR A 105 -8.07 -0.80 -3.24
C THR A 105 -9.57 -1.01 -3.42
N ASN A 106 -10.38 0.01 -3.12
CA ASN A 106 -11.83 -0.01 -3.24
C ASN A 106 -12.41 -1.29 -2.64
N GLU A 107 -12.12 -1.50 -1.35
CA GLU A 107 -12.48 -2.71 -0.61
C GLU A 107 -12.03 -3.99 -1.32
N LEU A 108 -10.79 -3.99 -1.81
CA LEU A 108 -10.18 -5.06 -2.59
C LEU A 108 -10.46 -6.43 -1.98
N ARG A 109 -10.39 -6.53 -0.66
CA ARG A 109 -10.62 -7.78 0.08
C ARG A 109 -12.03 -8.33 -0.01
N GLN A 110 -13.03 -7.48 -0.15
CA GLN A 110 -14.43 -7.90 -0.28
C GLN A 110 -14.74 -8.27 -1.73
N ARG A 111 -14.15 -7.55 -2.69
CA ARG A 111 -14.42 -7.77 -4.12
C ARG A 111 -13.45 -8.73 -4.81
N CYS A 112 -12.34 -9.13 -4.18
CA CYS A 112 -11.33 -10.00 -4.79
C CYS A 112 -11.89 -11.36 -5.20
N VAL A 113 -12.94 -11.85 -4.53
CA VAL A 113 -13.65 -13.10 -4.88
C VAL A 113 -14.28 -13.06 -6.28
N ARG A 114 -14.44 -11.87 -6.85
CA ARG A 114 -15.00 -11.61 -8.19
C ARG A 114 -13.95 -11.08 -9.17
N MET A 115 -12.66 -11.25 -8.86
CA MET A 115 -11.56 -10.72 -9.65
C MET A 115 -10.55 -11.80 -9.98
N HIS A 116 -9.91 -11.66 -11.15
CA HIS A 116 -8.74 -12.46 -11.49
C HIS A 116 -7.57 -12.12 -10.56
N MET A 117 -6.75 -13.11 -10.19
CA MET A 117 -5.66 -12.93 -9.22
C MET A 117 -4.65 -11.86 -9.67
N LEU A 118 -4.39 -11.76 -10.98
CA LEU A 118 -3.51 -10.73 -11.53
C LEU A 118 -4.07 -9.32 -11.34
N ASP A 119 -5.39 -9.13 -11.51
CA ASP A 119 -6.04 -7.84 -11.24
C ASP A 119 -6.00 -7.51 -9.73
N VAL A 120 -6.13 -8.52 -8.87
CA VAL A 120 -6.03 -8.35 -7.41
C VAL A 120 -4.61 -7.93 -7.03
N TRP A 121 -3.59 -8.61 -7.56
CA TRP A 121 -2.18 -8.28 -7.37
C TRP A 121 -1.85 -6.88 -7.90
N TYR A 122 -2.26 -6.56 -9.12
CA TYR A 122 -2.08 -5.24 -9.73
C TYR A 122 -2.73 -4.13 -8.91
N THR A 123 -3.98 -4.35 -8.47
CA THR A 123 -4.71 -3.37 -7.65
C THR A 123 -3.96 -3.10 -6.34
N PHE A 124 -3.48 -4.16 -5.66
CA PHE A 124 -2.70 -4.00 -4.44
C PHE A 124 -1.43 -3.16 -4.68
N LEU A 125 -0.64 -3.50 -5.70
CA LEU A 125 0.57 -2.77 -6.06
C LEU A 125 0.29 -1.30 -6.37
N ARG A 126 -0.74 -1.05 -7.19
CA ARG A 126 -1.15 0.30 -7.57
C ARG A 126 -1.64 1.16 -6.43
N ALA A 127 -2.25 0.54 -5.42
CA ALA A 127 -2.74 1.29 -4.27
C ALA A 127 -1.60 1.79 -3.38
N ILE A 128 -0.42 1.15 -3.41
CA ILE A 128 0.74 1.58 -2.62
C ILE A 128 1.25 2.91 -3.15
N PHE A 129 1.18 3.97 -2.35
CA PHE A 129 1.74 5.26 -2.72
C PHE A 129 2.95 5.65 -1.89
N TYR A 130 3.27 4.91 -0.82
CA TYR A 130 4.45 5.17 -0.01
C TYR A 130 4.97 3.90 0.66
N ILE A 131 6.29 3.75 0.68
CA ILE A 131 7.02 2.72 1.41
C ILE A 131 7.90 3.40 2.45
N GLY A 132 7.89 2.92 3.68
CA GLY A 132 8.72 3.47 4.74
C GLY A 132 9.36 2.45 5.67
N LYS A 133 10.55 2.79 6.17
CA LYS A 133 11.06 2.29 7.45
C LYS A 133 10.40 3.01 8.62
N GLY A 134 9.97 2.25 9.62
CA GLY A 134 9.36 2.75 10.86
C GLY A 134 10.07 2.27 12.12
N LYS A 135 9.98 3.07 13.18
CA LYS A 135 10.23 2.71 14.59
C LYS A 135 9.11 3.35 15.42
N ALA A 136 8.58 2.63 16.41
CA ALA A 136 7.50 3.12 17.28
C ALA A 136 6.33 3.77 16.50
N ALA A 137 6.01 5.04 16.80
CA ALA A 137 4.91 5.80 16.21
C ALA A 137 5.21 6.41 14.83
N ARG A 138 6.37 6.13 14.21
CA ARG A 138 6.82 6.76 12.96
C ARG A 138 5.76 6.81 11.84
N PRO A 139 4.98 5.74 11.55
CA PRO A 139 3.98 5.81 10.48
C PRO A 139 2.90 6.89 10.71
N TYR A 140 2.59 7.19 11.98
CA TYR A 140 1.57 8.18 12.35
C TYR A 140 2.08 9.61 12.31
N VAL A 141 3.40 9.84 12.27
CA VAL A 141 3.96 11.19 12.16
C VAL A 141 3.47 11.88 10.89
N HIS A 142 3.44 11.15 9.77
CA HIS A 142 2.96 11.69 8.49
C HIS A 142 1.47 12.03 8.51
N LEU A 143 0.66 11.20 9.16
CA LEU A 143 -0.78 11.45 9.30
C LEU A 143 -1.04 12.62 10.26
N ARG A 144 -0.31 12.74 11.37
CA ARG A 144 -0.43 13.90 12.27
C ARG A 144 0.01 15.20 11.60
N GLN A 145 1.06 15.16 10.78
CA GLN A 145 1.44 16.29 9.95
C GLN A 145 0.30 16.68 9.00
N ALA A 146 -0.28 15.72 8.27
CA ALA A 146 -1.44 16.00 7.42
C ALA A 146 -2.63 16.57 8.21
N LEU A 147 -2.89 16.08 9.43
CA LEU A 147 -4.03 16.55 10.25
C LEU A 147 -3.91 18.04 10.58
N GLN A 148 -2.72 18.50 10.97
CA GLN A 148 -2.48 19.92 11.27
C GLN A 148 -2.82 20.85 10.10
N LEU A 149 -2.72 20.33 8.88
CA LEU A 149 -2.95 21.06 7.63
C LEU A 149 -4.41 21.00 7.22
N PHE A 150 -5.00 19.82 7.41
CA PHE A 150 -6.41 19.57 7.20
C PHE A 150 -7.27 20.48 8.09
N GLN A 151 -6.95 20.57 9.38
CA GLN A 151 -7.67 21.42 10.34
C GLN A 151 -7.53 22.92 10.09
N LYS A 152 -6.45 23.35 9.44
CA LYS A 152 -6.21 24.77 9.13
C LYS A 152 -6.76 25.18 7.76
N GLU A 153 -7.30 24.24 6.98
CA GLU A 153 -7.72 24.40 5.58
C GLU A 153 -6.72 25.19 4.72
N ARG A 154 -5.41 24.94 4.88
CA ARG A 154 -4.37 25.61 4.08
C ARG A 154 -3.75 24.65 3.06
N PRO A 155 -4.33 24.51 1.85
CA PRO A 155 -3.80 23.59 0.84
C PRO A 155 -2.36 23.94 0.35
N ASN A 156 -1.85 25.15 0.58
CA ASN A 156 -0.67 25.68 -0.14
C ASN A 156 0.51 26.22 0.71
N LEU A 157 0.65 25.94 2.00
CA LEU A 157 1.54 26.79 2.83
C LEU A 157 3.06 26.43 2.77
N THR A 158 4.00 27.38 2.85
CA THR A 158 5.46 27.13 2.97
C THR A 158 6.17 28.37 3.55
N LEU A 159 7.15 28.21 4.45
CA LEU A 159 8.21 29.07 5.00
C LEU A 159 9.48 28.24 5.37
N ASP A 160 10.66 28.78 5.17
CA ASP A 160 11.92 28.22 5.67
C ASP A 160 12.61 29.21 6.62
N TYR A 161 13.93 29.44 6.55
CA TYR A 161 14.87 29.48 7.70
C TYR A 161 14.53 30.41 8.90
N ALA A 162 13.60 31.35 8.78
CA ALA A 162 13.13 32.24 9.86
C ALA A 162 11.76 31.88 10.49
N GLY A 163 11.07 30.78 10.11
CA GLY A 163 9.82 30.40 10.80
C GLY A 163 8.90 29.42 10.05
N ARG A 164 9.35 28.15 9.96
CA ARG A 164 9.01 27.20 8.90
C ARG A 164 7.56 26.79 8.68
N VAL A 165 7.22 26.55 7.41
CA VAL A 165 6.19 25.65 6.85
C VAL A 165 6.75 25.06 5.52
N ARG A 166 6.48 23.87 4.98
CA ARG A 166 6.62 23.69 3.50
C ARG A 166 5.73 22.56 3.04
N LEU A 167 4.65 22.88 2.32
CA LEU A 167 3.43 22.11 2.36
C LEU A 167 2.69 21.96 1.02
N ALA A 168 3.02 22.76 -0.01
CA ALA A 168 2.45 22.61 -1.36
C ALA A 168 3.21 21.61 -2.25
N ARG A 169 4.37 21.07 -1.81
CA ARG A 169 5.27 20.24 -2.64
C ARG A 169 5.71 18.92 -1.99
N ASP A 170 4.97 18.40 -1.02
CA ASP A 170 5.19 17.03 -0.53
C ASP A 170 4.15 16.10 -1.16
N PRO A 171 4.53 15.29 -2.18
CA PRO A 171 3.59 14.40 -2.85
C PRO A 171 2.86 13.47 -1.89
N LYS A 172 3.51 13.08 -0.78
CA LYS A 172 2.93 12.20 0.23
C LYS A 172 1.84 12.92 1.03
N LEU A 173 2.12 14.12 1.53
CA LEU A 173 1.12 14.88 2.29
C LEU A 173 -0.02 15.34 1.39
N ALA A 174 0.29 15.76 0.16
CA ALA A 174 -0.70 16.15 -0.84
C ALA A 174 -1.69 15.01 -1.10
N LEU A 175 -1.18 13.78 -1.30
CA LEU A 175 -2.02 12.62 -1.54
C LEU A 175 -2.84 12.21 -0.29
N ILE A 176 -2.26 12.27 0.91
CA ILE A 176 -3.01 12.01 2.16
C ILE A 176 -4.17 13.00 2.31
N LEU A 177 -3.92 14.29 2.09
CA LEU A 177 -4.95 15.33 2.18
C LEU A 177 -6.03 15.16 1.11
N ASP A 178 -5.65 14.82 -0.11
CA ASP A 178 -6.59 14.53 -1.20
C ASP A 178 -7.51 13.35 -0.88
N ILE A 179 -6.96 12.26 -0.34
CA ILE A 179 -7.74 11.11 0.14
C ILE A 179 -8.75 11.56 1.22
N TRP A 180 -8.28 12.32 2.21
CA TRP A 180 -9.11 12.78 3.33
C TRP A 180 -10.22 13.76 2.91
N ARG A 181 -9.96 14.66 1.96
CA ARG A 181 -10.99 15.57 1.41
C ARG A 181 -12.13 14.81 0.73
N GLN A 182 -11.86 13.62 0.20
CA GLN A 182 -12.87 12.74 -0.39
C GLN A 182 -13.56 11.84 0.63
N GLN A 183 -13.50 12.20 1.92
CA GLN A 183 -14.11 11.47 3.04
C GLN A 183 -13.63 10.02 3.17
N ARG A 184 -12.42 9.74 2.68
CA ARG A 184 -11.73 8.45 2.86
C ARG A 184 -10.60 8.60 3.85
N GLY A 185 -10.17 7.52 4.49
CA GLY A 185 -8.95 7.51 5.31
C GLY A 185 -7.78 6.90 4.55
N VAL A 186 -6.62 6.76 5.20
CA VAL A 186 -5.44 6.11 4.58
C VAL A 186 -5.28 4.71 5.13
N LEU A 187 -4.94 3.73 4.29
CA LEU A 187 -4.63 2.38 4.76
C LEU A 187 -3.16 2.28 5.19
N LEU A 188 -2.92 1.85 6.42
CA LEU A 188 -1.57 1.56 6.94
C LEU A 188 -1.36 0.05 7.06
N LEU A 189 -0.38 -0.48 6.32
CA LEU A 189 0.04 -1.87 6.42
C LEU A 189 1.45 -1.95 6.98
N ARG A 190 1.61 -2.48 8.20
CA ARG A 190 2.92 -2.80 8.80
C ARG A 190 3.28 -4.25 8.55
N GLY A 191 4.50 -4.50 8.09
CA GLY A 191 5.07 -5.83 7.95
C GLY A 191 6.55 -5.86 8.32
N PHE A 192 7.16 -7.04 8.30
CA PHE A 192 8.57 -7.26 8.65
C PHE A 192 8.94 -6.58 9.98
N ARG A 193 8.36 -7.04 11.09
CA ARG A 193 8.59 -6.46 12.42
C ARG A 193 9.79 -7.11 13.09
N ASN A 194 10.29 -6.45 14.13
CA ASN A 194 11.40 -6.93 14.95
C ASN A 194 12.68 -7.12 14.12
N ILE A 195 12.91 -6.20 13.17
CA ILE A 195 14.10 -6.20 12.31
C ILE A 195 14.99 -5.01 12.64
N GLY A 196 16.29 -5.14 12.42
CA GLY A 196 17.19 -4.03 12.71
C GLY A 196 17.14 -2.95 11.62
N SER A 197 17.83 -1.84 11.88
CA SER A 197 17.76 -0.63 11.06
C SER A 197 18.13 -0.87 9.59
N ASP A 198 19.23 -1.59 9.38
CA ASP A 198 19.82 -1.84 8.05
C ASP A 198 19.01 -2.85 7.24
N ASP A 199 18.40 -3.83 7.93
CA ASP A 199 17.43 -4.75 7.32
C ASP A 199 16.22 -3.95 6.82
N ALA A 200 15.63 -3.11 7.69
CA ALA A 200 14.49 -2.28 7.32
C ALA A 200 14.79 -1.36 6.14
N HIS A 201 15.98 -0.74 6.09
CA HIS A 201 16.40 0.08 4.95
C HIS A 201 16.54 -0.73 3.66
N THR A 202 17.18 -1.89 3.74
CA THR A 202 17.40 -2.76 2.58
C THR A 202 16.08 -3.24 1.99
N ARG A 203 15.11 -3.62 2.84
CA ARG A 203 13.76 -4.00 2.40
C ARG A 203 13.00 -2.83 1.79
N GLU A 204 13.08 -1.64 2.39
CA GLU A 204 12.50 -0.41 1.85
C GLU A 204 13.05 -0.11 0.46
N ALA A 205 14.38 -0.11 0.30
CA ALA A 205 15.06 0.13 -0.98
C ALA A 205 14.63 -0.86 -2.06
N ALA A 206 14.65 -2.17 -1.74
CA ALA A 206 14.27 -3.22 -2.66
C ALA A 206 12.82 -3.06 -3.17
N MET A 207 11.88 -2.79 -2.27
CA MET A 207 10.47 -2.60 -2.65
C MET A 207 10.25 -1.31 -3.45
N ILE A 208 10.99 -0.23 -3.15
CA ILE A 208 10.96 1.02 -3.94
C ILE A 208 11.48 0.76 -5.36
N ASP A 209 12.60 0.05 -5.51
CA ASP A 209 13.19 -0.25 -6.83
C ASP A 209 12.29 -1.17 -7.67
N ALA A 210 11.50 -2.04 -7.04
CA ALA A 210 10.53 -2.89 -7.73
C ALA A 210 9.32 -2.09 -8.25
N LEU A 211 8.75 -1.19 -7.45
CA LEU A 211 7.61 -0.34 -7.84
C LEU A 211 8.02 0.84 -8.71
N GLY A 212 9.25 1.32 -8.60
CA GLY A 212 9.73 2.53 -9.27
C GLY A 212 9.33 3.82 -8.55
N MET A 213 10.23 4.81 -8.58
CA MET A 213 10.03 6.10 -7.92
C MET A 213 8.87 6.92 -8.52
N ASN A 214 8.59 6.77 -9.81
CA ASN A 214 7.51 7.51 -10.49
C ASN A 214 6.11 7.07 -10.05
N HIS A 215 5.99 5.91 -9.41
CA HIS A 215 4.74 5.40 -8.85
C HIS A 215 4.52 5.86 -7.39
N LEU A 216 5.60 6.21 -6.69
CA LEU A 216 5.59 6.46 -5.24
C LEU A 216 5.70 7.95 -4.93
N THR A 217 5.17 8.32 -3.76
CA THR A 217 5.36 9.65 -3.15
C THR A 217 6.67 9.75 -2.36
N ASN A 218 7.47 8.68 -2.32
CA ASN A 218 8.82 8.68 -1.79
C ASN A 218 9.66 9.76 -2.51
N ARG A 219 10.43 10.55 -1.75
CA ARG A 219 11.29 11.61 -2.33
C ARG A 219 12.70 11.15 -2.66
N ARG A 220 13.11 10.01 -2.12
CA ARG A 220 14.45 9.46 -2.27
C ARG A 220 14.35 7.95 -2.47
N GLN A 221 15.29 7.42 -3.23
CA GLN A 221 15.55 5.98 -3.26
C GLN A 221 16.00 5.50 -1.88
N GLY A 222 15.81 4.22 -1.62
CA GLY A 222 16.28 3.59 -0.39
C GLY A 222 17.78 3.29 -0.44
N ALA A 223 18.35 2.98 0.72
CA ALA A 223 19.74 2.57 0.85
C ALA A 223 19.84 1.07 1.08
N TYR A 224 20.80 0.43 0.41
CA TYR A 224 21.11 -0.99 0.58
C TYR A 224 22.24 -1.18 1.59
N PHE A 225 22.13 -2.23 2.40
CA PHE A 225 23.15 -2.63 3.36
C PHE A 225 23.51 -4.11 3.21
N GLY A 226 24.61 -4.52 3.83
CA GLY A 226 25.01 -5.93 3.93
C GLY A 226 25.21 -6.66 2.60
N VAL A 227 24.82 -7.93 2.57
CA VAL A 227 24.95 -8.82 1.40
C VAL A 227 24.25 -8.26 0.17
N VAL A 228 23.12 -7.57 0.34
CA VAL A 228 22.36 -7.02 -0.79
C VAL A 228 23.10 -5.84 -1.43
N ARG A 229 23.78 -5.01 -0.62
CA ARG A 229 24.64 -3.95 -1.16
C ARG A 229 25.85 -4.53 -1.88
N ARG A 230 26.48 -5.55 -1.32
CA ARG A 230 27.78 -6.07 -1.79
C ARG A 230 27.67 -7.03 -2.97
N GLU A 231 26.67 -7.90 -2.97
CA GLU A 231 26.61 -9.05 -3.89
C GLU A 231 25.41 -9.02 -4.84
N PHE A 232 24.30 -8.37 -4.47
CA PHE A 232 23.11 -8.44 -5.33
C PHE A 232 23.26 -7.49 -6.51
N THR A 233 23.00 -8.00 -7.71
CA THR A 233 22.84 -7.18 -8.91
C THR A 233 21.59 -6.31 -8.81
N ILE A 234 21.47 -5.29 -9.66
CA ILE A 234 20.29 -4.41 -9.72
C ILE A 234 19.01 -5.23 -9.94
N VAL A 235 19.05 -6.22 -10.84
CA VAL A 235 17.93 -7.13 -11.10
C VAL A 235 17.57 -7.92 -9.83
N GLN A 236 18.55 -8.49 -9.14
CA GLN A 236 18.32 -9.27 -7.92
C GLN A 236 17.74 -8.44 -6.78
N ARG A 237 18.12 -7.16 -6.66
CA ARG A 237 17.53 -6.22 -5.69
C ARG A 237 16.05 -5.97 -5.96
N LYS A 238 15.66 -5.80 -7.23
CA LYS A 238 14.25 -5.70 -7.60
C LYS A 238 13.50 -7.01 -7.37
N LEU A 239 14.09 -8.16 -7.69
CA LEU A 239 13.50 -9.48 -7.42
C LEU A 239 13.28 -9.70 -5.92
N LEU A 240 14.21 -9.26 -5.07
CA LEU A 240 14.01 -9.18 -3.61
C LEU A 240 12.82 -8.27 -3.26
N GLY A 241 12.71 -7.10 -3.89
CA GLY A 241 11.57 -6.19 -3.72
C GLY A 241 10.22 -6.84 -4.04
N ILE A 242 10.16 -7.58 -5.15
CA ILE A 242 8.95 -8.27 -5.62
C ILE A 242 8.48 -9.32 -4.59
N ILE A 243 9.38 -10.16 -4.09
CA ILE A 243 8.99 -11.16 -3.09
C ILE A 243 8.58 -10.53 -1.76
N LEU A 244 9.20 -9.41 -1.36
CA LEU A 244 8.79 -8.66 -0.17
C LEU A 244 7.40 -8.05 -0.34
N LEU A 245 7.11 -7.44 -1.50
CA LEU A 245 5.78 -6.92 -1.83
C LEU A 245 4.74 -8.04 -1.85
N TYR A 246 5.07 -9.22 -2.40
CA TYR A 246 4.18 -10.37 -2.41
C TYR A 246 3.88 -10.89 -1.00
N LYS A 247 4.86 -10.92 -0.10
CA LYS A 247 4.63 -11.23 1.32
C LYS A 247 3.70 -10.21 1.98
N LEU A 248 3.86 -8.92 1.69
CA LEU A 248 2.97 -7.87 2.19
C LEU A 248 1.57 -7.96 1.59
N PHE A 249 1.45 -8.36 0.32
CA PHE A 249 0.17 -8.66 -0.33
C PHE A 249 -0.57 -9.78 0.40
N LYS A 250 0.09 -10.93 0.64
CA LYS A 250 -0.52 -12.01 1.43
C LYS A 250 -0.94 -11.53 2.82
N LEU A 251 -0.10 -10.74 3.49
CA LEU A 251 -0.45 -10.14 4.78
C LEU A 251 -1.67 -9.20 4.68
N PHE A 252 -1.78 -8.43 3.60
CA PHE A 252 -2.93 -7.56 3.34
C PHE A 252 -4.21 -8.38 3.13
N MET A 253 -4.13 -9.44 2.31
CA MET A 253 -5.24 -10.34 1.98
C MET A 253 -5.75 -11.11 3.20
N ASN A 254 -4.86 -11.44 4.15
CA ASN A 254 -5.22 -12.20 5.35
C ASN A 254 -5.90 -11.39 6.47
N LYS A 255 -6.00 -10.06 6.39
CA LYS A 255 -6.69 -9.31 7.47
C LYS A 255 -8.21 -9.52 7.38
N LYS A 256 -8.94 -9.17 8.45
CA LYS A 256 -10.42 -9.25 8.50
C LYS A 256 -11.13 -8.13 7.73
N ARG A 257 -10.72 -6.87 7.93
CA ARG A 257 -11.22 -5.70 7.15
C ARG A 257 -10.10 -4.73 6.73
N GLU A 258 -10.36 -3.91 5.72
CA GLU A 258 -9.57 -2.70 5.45
C GLU A 258 -9.93 -1.68 6.56
N ARG A 259 -8.92 -1.11 7.22
CA ARG A 259 -9.12 -0.13 8.30
C ARG A 259 -8.48 1.18 7.87
N GLU A 260 -9.33 2.11 7.44
CA GLU A 260 -8.92 3.43 7.00
C GLU A 260 -8.60 4.34 8.19
N LEU A 261 -7.48 5.04 8.10
CA LEU A 261 -7.06 6.02 9.09
C LEU A 261 -7.52 7.40 8.63
N HIS A 262 -8.71 7.77 9.08
CA HIS A 262 -9.30 9.10 8.91
C HIS A 262 -8.73 10.13 9.91
N PRO A 263 -8.88 11.44 9.65
CA PRO A 263 -8.45 12.53 10.54
C PRO A 263 -8.92 12.38 12.00
N GLU A 264 -10.17 11.98 12.22
CA GLU A 264 -10.81 11.87 13.53
C GLU A 264 -10.14 10.87 14.48
N HIS A 265 -9.47 9.85 13.94
CA HIS A 265 -8.70 8.88 14.73
C HIS A 265 -7.57 9.54 15.52
N PHE A 266 -7.08 10.68 15.03
CA PHE A 266 -5.96 11.41 15.64
C PHE A 266 -6.43 12.58 16.51
N ILE A 267 -7.67 13.04 16.33
CA ILE A 267 -8.28 14.09 17.15
C ILE A 267 -8.72 13.52 18.51
N LYS A 268 -9.42 12.39 18.51
CA LYS A 268 -9.95 11.75 19.73
C LYS A 268 -8.84 11.27 20.70
N SER A 269 -7.63 11.02 20.20
CA SER A 269 -6.49 10.72 21.07
C SER A 269 -6.06 11.90 21.95
N ARG A 270 -6.44 13.14 21.63
CA ARG A 270 -6.04 14.33 22.41
C ARG A 270 -6.93 14.55 23.65
N SER A 271 -8.24 14.24 23.56
CA SER A 271 -9.16 14.48 24.70
C SER A 271 -8.98 13.47 25.83
N LYS A 272 -8.60 12.20 25.53
CA LYS A 272 -8.31 11.21 26.59
C LYS A 272 -7.10 11.57 27.47
N TYR A 273 -6.11 12.29 26.93
CA TYR A 273 -4.98 12.78 27.73
C TYR A 273 -5.26 14.11 28.45
N GLN A 274 -6.22 14.91 27.97
CA GLN A 274 -6.64 16.13 28.68
C GLN A 274 -7.55 15.82 29.88
N HIS A 275 -8.43 14.81 29.78
CA HIS A 275 -9.27 14.41 30.92
C HIS A 275 -8.52 13.63 32.00
N ALA A 276 -7.42 12.94 31.67
CA ALA A 276 -6.60 12.23 32.66
C ALA A 276 -5.72 13.16 33.53
N HIS A 277 -5.55 14.42 33.14
CA HIS A 277 -4.74 15.42 33.86
C HIS A 277 -5.56 16.48 34.60
N MET A 278 -6.90 16.42 34.56
CA MET A 278 -7.78 17.35 35.28
C MET A 278 -8.48 16.74 36.51
N SER A 279 -8.15 15.50 36.87
CA SER A 279 -8.70 14.83 38.05
C SER A 279 -7.59 14.42 39.00
N LEU A 280 -6.89 15.41 39.56
CA LEU A 280 -6.23 15.29 40.86
C LEU A 280 -6.94 16.29 41.77
N PRO A 281 -7.55 15.86 42.89
CA PRO A 281 -8.14 16.79 43.83
C PRO A 281 -7.03 17.64 44.45
N LEU A 282 -7.23 18.96 44.46
CA LEU A 282 -6.49 19.88 45.31
C LEU A 282 -6.75 19.48 46.76
N ALA A 283 -5.81 18.80 47.40
CA ALA A 283 -5.78 18.68 48.84
C ALA A 283 -5.34 20.05 49.39
N ASN A 284 -6.27 20.68 50.11
CA ASN A 284 -6.05 21.90 50.88
C ASN A 284 -5.07 21.64 52.04
N ALA A 285 -4.44 22.76 52.44
CA ALA A 285 -3.69 23.05 53.67
C ALA A 285 -3.73 22.03 54.82
#